data_AF-A0A2G7LUA7-F1
#
_entry.id   AF-A0A2G7LUA7-F1
#
_cell.length_a   1.000
_cell.length_b   1.000
_cell.length_c   1.000
_cell.angle_alpha   90.00
_cell.angle_beta   90.00
_cell.angle_gamma   90.00
#
_symmetry.space_group_name_H-M   'P 1'
#
loop_
_entity.id
_entity.type
_entity.pdbx_description
1 polymer ?
#
loop_
_entity_poly.entity_id
_entity_poly.type
_entity_poly.pdbx_seq_one_letter_code
_entity_poly.pdbx_strand_id
1 'polypeptide(L)'
;MVQIGGKNYEIVQNHKEGWNPEVFRDRYSEVLERYDYIIGDWGYSQLRLKGFYRDNHPKATKDSTISSMVDYINEYCNFGCAYFVLQKSKDQPQAKAKSGS
;
A
#
# COMPACT_ATOMS: atom_id res chain seq x y z
N MET A 1 -12.17 4.79 2.29
CA MET A 1 -11.78 4.29 0.95
C MET A 1 -11.10 5.42 0.20
N VAL A 2 -10.02 5.12 -0.51
CA VAL A 2 -9.15 6.08 -1.20
C VAL A 2 -9.01 5.60 -2.64
N GLN A 3 -9.32 6.47 -3.60
CA GLN A 3 -9.18 6.14 -5.01
C GLN A 3 -7.93 6.80 -5.58
N ILE A 4 -7.01 5.99 -6.12
CA ILE A 4 -5.80 6.46 -6.79
C ILE A 4 -5.38 5.51 -7.90
N GLY A 5 -4.89 6.03 -9.03
CA GLY A 5 -4.52 5.20 -10.19
C GLY A 5 -5.68 4.35 -10.73
N GLY A 6 -6.93 4.78 -10.53
CA GLY A 6 -8.10 3.95 -10.89
C GLY A 6 -8.26 2.68 -10.04
N LYS A 7 -7.57 2.59 -8.89
CA LYS A 7 -7.71 1.51 -7.90
C LYS A 7 -8.30 2.05 -6.62
N ASN A 8 -9.01 1.18 -5.92
CA ASN A 8 -9.59 1.48 -4.63
C ASN A 8 -8.71 0.89 -3.54
N TYR A 9 -8.37 1.72 -2.57
CA TYR A 9 -7.57 1.37 -1.40
C TYR A 9 -8.35 1.64 -0.12
N GLU A 10 -8.13 0.79 0.87
CA GLU A 10 -8.75 0.88 2.18
C GLU A 10 -7.66 1.04 3.23
N ILE A 11 -7.83 2.01 4.13
CA ILE A 11 -6.88 2.23 5.22
C ILE A 11 -7.17 1.15 6.25
N VAL A 12 -6.28 0.16 6.33
CA VAL A 12 -6.40 -0.94 7.29
C VAL A 12 -5.69 -0.61 8.60
N GLN A 13 -4.71 0.28 8.56
CA GLN A 13 -4.00 0.74 9.75
C GLN A 13 -3.56 2.19 9.57
N ASN A 14 -3.75 3.00 10.61
CA ASN A 14 -3.25 4.37 10.68
C ASN A 14 -2.65 4.60 12.06
N HIS A 15 -1.34 4.69 12.12
CA HIS A 15 -0.59 4.88 13.36
C HIS A 15 -0.08 6.32 13.43
N LYS A 16 -0.33 7.00 14.57
CA LYS A 16 0.02 8.41 14.82
C LYS A 16 -0.43 9.37 13.73
N GLU A 17 -1.63 9.13 13.18
CA GLU A 17 -2.21 9.98 12.13
C GLU A 17 -1.30 10.15 10.90
N GLY A 18 -0.49 9.14 10.58
CA GLY A 18 0.45 9.18 9.45
C GLY A 18 -0.22 9.22 8.09
N TRP A 19 -1.51 8.91 7.99
CA TRP A 19 -2.26 8.98 6.74
C TRP A 19 -2.45 10.43 6.29
N ASN A 20 -1.82 10.81 5.18
CA ASN A 20 -2.07 12.06 4.49
C ASN A 20 -2.35 11.78 2.99
N PRO A 21 -3.60 11.94 2.52
CA PRO A 21 -3.98 11.59 1.15
C PRO A 21 -3.30 12.47 0.09
N GLU A 22 -2.96 13.71 0.42
CA GLU A 22 -2.32 14.65 -0.52
C GLU A 22 -0.87 14.24 -0.77
N VAL A 23 -0.11 14.00 0.30
CA VAL A 23 1.29 13.58 0.20
C VAL A 23 1.40 12.16 -0.36
N PHE A 24 0.47 11.28 0.01
CA PHE A 24 0.40 9.95 -0.59
C PHE A 24 0.20 10.03 -2.10
N ARG A 25 -0.69 10.90 -2.59
CA ARG A 25 -0.95 11.05 -4.03
C ARG A 25 0.26 11.56 -4.79
N ASP A 26 0.98 12.52 -4.22
CA ASP A 26 2.21 13.08 -4.82
C ASP A 26 3.32 12.02 -4.95
N ARG A 27 3.45 11.14 -3.94
CA ARG A 27 4.48 10.10 -3.89
C ARG A 27 4.07 8.80 -4.57
N TYR A 28 2.81 8.66 -4.93
CA TYR A 28 2.27 7.44 -5.52
C TYR A 28 2.90 7.18 -6.88
N SER A 29 3.23 5.92 -7.14
CA SER A 29 3.74 5.47 -8.43
C SER A 29 2.94 4.27 -8.91
N GLU A 30 2.66 4.20 -10.20
CA GLU A 30 1.95 3.09 -10.85
C GLU A 30 2.64 1.74 -10.60
N VAL A 31 3.94 1.74 -10.31
CA VAL A 31 4.68 0.54 -9.88
C VAL A 31 4.01 -0.13 -8.68
N LEU A 32 3.39 0.64 -7.78
CA LEU A 32 2.75 0.17 -6.56
C LEU A 32 1.43 -0.56 -6.83
N GLU A 33 0.82 -0.39 -8.00
CA GLU A 33 -0.44 -1.03 -8.35
C GLU A 33 -0.35 -2.56 -8.40
N ARG A 34 0.85 -3.10 -8.60
CA ARG A 34 1.08 -4.55 -8.65
C ARG A 34 0.90 -5.22 -7.28
N TYR A 35 1.01 -4.46 -6.18
CA TYR A 35 1.00 -4.98 -4.82
C TYR A 35 -0.41 -4.97 -4.23
N ASP A 36 -0.65 -5.90 -3.31
CA ASP A 36 -1.93 -6.01 -2.59
C ASP A 36 -2.02 -5.00 -1.43
N TYR A 37 -0.87 -4.64 -0.85
CA TYR A 37 -0.75 -3.72 0.27
C TYR A 37 0.29 -2.65 -0.05
N ILE A 38 0.04 -1.44 0.42
CA ILE A 38 1.00 -0.34 0.38
C ILE A 38 1.16 0.17 1.79
N ILE A 39 2.40 0.17 2.29
CA ILE A 39 2.74 0.87 3.51
C ILE A 39 3.28 2.26 3.15
N GLY A 40 2.85 3.25 3.91
CA GLY A 40 3.47 4.56 3.94
C GLY A 40 4.05 4.82 5.31
N ASP A 41 5.36 4.98 5.42
CA ASP A 41 6.03 5.31 6.67
C ASP A 41 6.79 6.64 6.55
N TRP A 42 6.84 7.37 7.66
CA TRP A 42 7.49 8.67 7.71
C TRP A 42 8.90 8.55 8.29
N GLY A 43 9.91 8.58 7.42
CA GLY A 43 11.32 8.60 7.80
C GLY A 43 11.93 9.97 7.53
N TYR A 44 12.55 10.61 8.53
CA TYR A 44 13.15 11.95 8.40
C TYR A 44 12.21 12.99 7.75
N SER A 45 10.93 12.98 8.14
CA SER A 45 9.88 13.84 7.59
C SER A 45 9.57 13.63 6.10
N GLN A 46 10.04 12.53 5.51
CA GLN A 46 9.71 12.14 4.14
C GLN A 46 8.84 10.89 4.14
N LEU A 47 7.76 10.93 3.35
CA LEU A 47 6.90 9.78 3.14
C LEU A 47 7.60 8.78 2.20
N ARG A 48 7.77 7.56 2.70
CA ARG A 48 8.29 6.41 1.95
C ARG A 48 7.13 5.48 1.67
N LEU A 49 6.93 5.10 0.41
CA LEU A 49 5.92 4.12 0.02
C LEU A 49 6.58 2.81 -0.36
N LYS A 50 6.09 1.71 0.20
CA LYS A 50 6.58 0.36 -0.13
C LYS A 50 5.40 -0.58 -0.34
N GLY A 51 5.48 -1.37 -1.40
CA GLY A 51 4.45 -2.34 -1.75
C GLY A 51 4.75 -3.74 -1.21
N PHE A 52 3.71 -4.41 -0.73
CA PHE A 52 3.76 -5.78 -0.23
C PHE A 52 2.61 -6.61 -0.81
N TYR A 53 2.86 -7.90 -1.02
CA TYR A 53 1.88 -8.89 -1.43
C TYR A 53 1.26 -9.58 -0.21
N ARG A 54 0.09 -10.18 -0.39
CA ARG A 54 -0.46 -11.13 0.60
C ARG A 54 0.42 -12.39 0.73
N ASP A 55 0.38 -13.07 1.88
CA ASP A 55 1.19 -14.26 2.20
C ASP A 55 1.00 -15.48 1.28
N ASN A 56 0.12 -15.42 0.30
CA ASN A 56 -0.12 -16.50 -0.66
C ASN A 56 -0.26 -15.98 -2.11
N HIS A 57 0.34 -14.82 -2.41
CA HIS A 57 0.32 -14.27 -3.76
C HIS A 57 1.31 -15.03 -4.66
N PRO A 58 0.94 -15.41 -5.90
CA PRO A 58 1.82 -16.19 -6.78
C PRO A 58 3.12 -15.47 -7.17
N LYS A 59 3.18 -14.14 -7.01
CA LYS A 59 4.37 -13.31 -7.24
C LYS A 59 5.06 -12.86 -5.94
N ALA A 60 4.60 -13.32 -4.78
CA ALA A 60 5.23 -12.98 -3.51
C ALA A 60 6.55 -13.73 -3.36
N THR A 61 7.60 -12.99 -2.99
CA THR A 61 8.84 -13.53 -2.42
C THR A 61 8.79 -13.33 -0.90
N LYS A 62 9.63 -14.06 -0.14
CA LYS A 62 9.66 -13.95 1.34
C LYS A 62 9.70 -12.49 1.81
N ASP A 63 10.61 -11.67 1.27
CA ASP A 63 10.78 -10.25 1.63
C ASP A 63 9.68 -9.29 1.12
N SER A 64 8.74 -9.77 0.31
CA SER A 64 7.67 -8.94 -0.25
C SER A 64 6.28 -9.35 0.24
N THR A 65 6.18 -10.17 1.28
CA THR A 65 4.89 -10.50 1.91
C THR A 65 4.51 -9.53 3.02
N ILE A 66 3.22 -9.51 3.34
CA ILE A 66 2.67 -8.80 4.49
C ILE A 66 3.28 -9.28 5.83
N SER A 67 3.73 -10.53 5.94
CA SER A 67 4.50 -10.99 7.11
C SER A 67 5.79 -10.17 7.29
N SER A 68 6.59 -10.02 6.24
CA SER A 68 7.82 -9.22 6.29
C SER A 68 7.58 -7.71 6.38
N MET A 69 6.35 -7.24 6.09
CA MET A 69 5.98 -5.84 6.36
C MET A 69 6.04 -5.54 7.87
N VAL A 70 5.65 -6.48 8.72
CA VAL A 70 5.67 -6.28 10.18
C VAL A 70 7.11 -6.10 10.66
N ASP A 71 8.02 -6.94 10.18
CA ASP A 71 9.46 -6.80 10.45
C ASP A 71 10.01 -5.48 9.91
N TYR A 72 9.59 -5.06 8.70
CA TYR A 72 9.98 -3.78 8.12
C TYR A 72 9.56 -2.58 9.00
N ILE A 73 8.34 -2.58 9.54
CA ILE A 73 7.90 -1.53 10.46
C ILE A 73 8.75 -1.57 11.73
N ASN A 74 8.95 -2.74 12.33
CA ASN A 74 9.72 -2.85 13.56
C ASN A 74 11.19 -2.42 13.39
N GLU A 75 11.80 -2.69 12.23
CA GLU A 75 13.18 -2.33 11.93
C GLU A 75 13.34 -0.83 11.59
N TYR A 76 12.50 -0.31 10.70
CA TYR A 76 12.67 1.05 10.14
C TYR A 76 11.83 2.12 10.83
N CYS A 77 10.79 1.74 11.57
CA CYS A 77 9.82 2.61 12.22
C CYS A 77 9.91 2.43 13.75
N ASN A 78 11.13 2.54 14.30
CA ASN A 78 11.40 2.46 15.72
C ASN A 78 10.86 3.68 16.50
N PHE A 79 10.08 3.40 17.55
CA PHE A 79 9.60 4.29 18.62
C PHE A 79 9.39 5.78 18.25
N GLY A 80 8.52 6.06 17.29
CA GLY A 80 8.32 7.47 16.91
C GLY A 80 7.56 7.70 15.63
N CYS A 81 7.85 6.87 14.63
CA CYS A 81 7.42 7.13 13.27
C CYS A 81 5.91 6.93 13.10
N ALA A 82 5.29 7.87 12.40
CA ALA A 82 3.93 7.72 11.91
C ALA A 82 3.96 6.80 10.69
N TYR A 83 2.96 5.96 10.55
CA TYR A 83 2.82 5.11 9.38
C TYR A 83 1.36 4.77 9.14
N PHE A 84 1.06 4.33 7.92
CA PHE A 84 -0.24 3.82 7.54
C PHE A 84 -0.08 2.62 6.62
N VAL A 85 -1.08 1.75 6.64
CA VAL A 85 -1.16 0.60 5.75
C VAL A 85 -2.45 0.72 4.97
N LEU A 86 -2.32 0.68 3.64
CA LEU A 86 -3.41 0.58 2.70
C LEU A 86 -3.50 -0.84 2.18
N GLN A 87 -4.71 -1.38 2.13
CA GLN A 87 -5.04 -2.60 1.42
C GLN A 87 -5.75 -2.24 0.12
N LYS A 88 -5.30 -2.82 -0.98
CA LYS A 88 -6.01 -2.72 -2.25
C LYS A 88 -7.30 -3.52 -2.15
N SER A 89 -8.42 -2.87 -2.40
CA SER A 89 -9.71 -3.54 -2.41
C SER A 89 -9.74 -4.51 -3.60
N LYS A 90 -10.15 -5.75 -3.34
CA LYS A 90 -10.25 -6.81 -4.38
C LYS A 90 -11.41 -6.57 -5.34
N ASP A 91 -12.31 -5.65 -4.99
CA ASP A 91 -13.49 -5.32 -5.76
C ASP A 91 -13.18 -4.21 -6.78
N GLN A 92 -12.43 -4.59 -7.82
CA GLN A 92 -12.70 -4.07 -9.15
C GLN A 92 -12.62 -5.27 -10.08
N PRO A 93 -13.77 -5.77 -10.60
CA PRO A 93 -13.76 -6.56 -11.81
C PRO A 93 -12.99 -5.73 -12.83
N GLN A 94 -11.86 -6.25 -13.28
CA GLN A 94 -11.19 -5.76 -14.47
C GLN A 94 -12.28 -5.57 -15.52
N ALA A 95 -12.57 -4.32 -15.89
CA ALA A 95 -13.57 -4.02 -16.90
C ALA A 95 -13.19 -4.82 -18.14
N LYS A 96 -13.87 -5.95 -18.33
CA LYS A 96 -13.88 -6.64 -19.60
C LYS A 96 -14.58 -5.66 -20.52
N ALA A 97 -13.79 -4.90 -21.26
CA ALA A 97 -14.22 -4.33 -22.52
C ALA A 97 -14.67 -5.52 -23.39
N LYS A 98 -15.95 -5.89 -23.29
CA LYS A 98 -16.63 -6.62 -24.34
C LYS A 98 -17.31 -5.56 -25.19
N SER A 99 -16.65 -5.25 -26.30
CA SER A 99 -17.24 -4.66 -27.49
C SER A 99 -18.58 -5.34 -27.78
N GLY A 100 -19.65 -4.56 -27.77
CA GLY A 100 -20.99 -5.00 -28.16
C GLY A 100 -21.02 -5.44 -29.62
N SER A 101 -21.77 -6.50 -29.89
CA SER A 101 -22.25 -6.91 -31.21
C SER A 101 -23.50 -6.14 -31.58
#